data_AF-A0A0B8QU44-F1
#
_entry.id   AF-A0A0B8QU44-F1
#
_cell.length_a   1.000
_cell.length_b   1.000
_cell.length_c   1.000
_cell.angle_alpha   90.00
_cell.angle_beta   90.00
_cell.angle_gamma   90.00
#
_symmetry.space_group_name_H-M   'P 1'
#
loop_
_entity.id
_entity.type
_entity.pdbx_description
1 polymer ?
#
loop_
_entity_poly.entity_id
_entity_poly.type
_entity_poly.pdbx_seq_one_letter_code
_entity_poly.pdbx_strand_id
1 'polypeptide(L)'
;MPESEALKEIYKVVRKEQKQAGCNRAIIVAHNAAFDHGFVSKANERSKLKRVPFHPFATFDTATLSGLAFGQTVLAKACKTANIEFDNREAHSALYDTQKTAELFCKIVNQWKALGGWPLVDANNEE
;
A
#
# COMPACT_ATOMS: atom_id res chain seq x y z
N MET A 1 -0.77 23.46 -6.98
CA MET A 1 -1.88 22.56 -7.35
C MET A 1 -2.85 22.44 -6.17
N PRO A 2 -4.16 22.71 -6.34
CA PRO A 2 -5.18 22.50 -5.31
C PRO A 2 -5.37 21.01 -4.98
N GLU A 3 -5.73 20.68 -3.74
CA GLU A 3 -5.98 19.29 -3.28
C GLU A 3 -6.97 18.55 -4.18
N SER A 4 -8.05 19.23 -4.58
CA SER A 4 -9.10 18.66 -5.42
C SER A 4 -8.61 18.27 -6.82
N GLU A 5 -7.63 18.99 -7.37
CA GLU A 5 -7.04 18.69 -8.69
C GLU A 5 -6.17 17.44 -8.58
N ALA A 6 -5.25 17.43 -7.61
CA ALA A 6 -4.34 16.30 -7.35
C ALA A 6 -5.10 14.99 -7.13
N LEU A 7 -6.08 15.00 -6.23
CA LEU A 7 -6.84 13.80 -5.87
C LEU A 7 -7.74 13.32 -7.01
N LYS A 8 -8.29 14.23 -7.84
CA LYS A 8 -9.09 13.83 -9.01
C LYS A 8 -8.24 13.07 -10.03
N GLU A 9 -7.02 13.52 -10.29
CA GLU A 9 -6.10 12.83 -11.21
C GLU A 9 -5.70 11.46 -10.64
N ILE A 10 -5.36 11.36 -9.35
CA ILE A 10 -5.08 10.08 -8.69
C ILE A 10 -6.30 9.14 -8.82
N TYR A 11 -7.50 9.62 -8.50
CA TYR A 11 -8.71 8.78 -8.53
C TYR A 11 -9.13 8.37 -9.93
N LYS A 12 -8.79 9.16 -10.95
CA LYS A 12 -9.01 8.78 -12.35
C LYS A 12 -8.17 7.56 -12.71
N VAL A 13 -6.89 7.57 -12.36
CA VAL A 13 -5.98 6.43 -12.57
C VAL A 13 -6.44 5.22 -11.74
N VAL A 14 -6.66 5.39 -10.44
CA VAL A 14 -7.08 4.29 -9.56
C VAL A 14 -8.36 3.61 -10.07
N ARG A 15 -9.39 4.35 -10.47
CA ARG A 15 -10.63 3.76 -10.99
C ARG A 15 -10.43 3.02 -12.31
N LYS A 16 -9.55 3.53 -13.19
CA LYS A 16 -9.22 2.87 -14.45
C LYS A 16 -8.58 1.50 -14.17
N GLU A 17 -7.53 1.46 -13.36
CA GLU A 17 -6.81 0.23 -13.03
C GLU A 17 -7.69 -0.74 -12.22
N GLN A 18 -8.49 -0.23 -11.28
CA GLN A 18 -9.46 -1.02 -10.53
C GLN A 18 -10.44 -1.76 -11.47
N LYS A 19 -10.98 -1.06 -12.48
CA LYS A 19 -11.88 -1.65 -13.47
C LYS A 19 -11.15 -2.69 -14.33
N GLN A 20 -9.93 -2.40 -14.76
CA GLN A 20 -9.13 -3.33 -15.58
C GLN A 20 -8.77 -4.61 -14.83
N ALA A 21 -8.51 -4.53 -13.52
CA ALA A 21 -8.22 -5.67 -12.66
C ALA A 21 -9.47 -6.45 -12.20
N GLY A 22 -10.69 -6.01 -12.56
CA GLY A 22 -11.93 -6.64 -12.08
C GLY A 22 -12.18 -6.47 -10.58
N CYS A 23 -11.57 -5.47 -9.93
CA CYS A 23 -11.70 -5.24 -8.49
C CYS A 23 -12.90 -4.34 -8.15
N ASN A 24 -13.47 -4.55 -6.95
CA ASN A 24 -14.63 -3.78 -6.48
C ASN A 24 -14.26 -2.44 -5.81
N ARG A 25 -13.11 -2.38 -5.14
CA ARG A 25 -12.65 -1.19 -4.41
C ARG A 25 -11.13 -1.18 -4.27
N ALA A 26 -10.53 0.00 -4.13
CA ALA A 26 -9.11 0.15 -3.84
C ALA A 26 -8.84 0.21 -2.32
N ILE A 27 -7.68 -0.29 -1.88
CA ILE A 27 -7.20 -0.24 -0.49
C ILE A 27 -5.87 0.51 -0.49
N ILE A 28 -5.69 1.46 0.43
CA ILE A 28 -4.41 2.18 0.56
C ILE A 28 -3.38 1.24 1.19
N VAL A 29 -2.22 1.13 0.53
CA VAL A 29 -1.00 0.54 1.09
C VAL A 29 -0.08 1.70 1.46
N ALA A 30 0.40 1.75 2.70
CA ALA A 30 1.32 2.78 3.17
C ALA A 30 2.12 2.28 4.40
N HIS A 31 3.07 3.07 4.89
CA HIS A 31 3.90 2.72 6.05
C HIS A 31 3.48 3.56 7.27
N ASN A 32 2.90 2.92 8.29
CA ASN A 32 2.01 3.56 9.28
C ASN A 32 0.73 4.09 8.63
N ALA A 33 0.06 3.23 7.83
CA ALA A 33 -0.96 3.63 6.85
C ALA A 33 -2.15 4.45 7.38
N ALA A 34 -2.45 4.38 8.67
CA ALA A 34 -3.47 5.21 9.31
C ALA A 34 -3.18 6.71 9.15
N PHE A 35 -1.89 7.11 9.13
CA PHE A 35 -1.47 8.50 8.93
C PHE A 35 -1.86 9.00 7.54
N ASP A 36 -1.38 8.35 6.49
CA ASP A 36 -1.65 8.74 5.09
C ASP A 36 -3.15 8.68 4.76
N HIS A 37 -3.82 7.62 5.19
CA HIS A 37 -5.26 7.47 5.01
C HIS A 37 -6.03 8.62 5.68
N GLY A 38 -5.66 8.99 6.91
CA GLY A 38 -6.25 10.12 7.63
C GLY A 38 -6.13 11.43 6.86
N PHE A 39 -4.94 11.73 6.32
CA PHE A 39 -4.72 12.95 5.52
C PHE A 39 -5.51 12.95 4.22
N VAL A 40 -5.50 11.84 3.47
CA VAL A 40 -6.28 11.70 2.22
C VAL A 40 -7.77 11.82 2.50
N SER A 41 -8.27 11.20 3.57
CA SER A 41 -9.66 11.28 4.00
C SER A 41 -10.07 12.72 4.31
N LYS A 42 -9.28 13.45 5.11
CA LYS A 42 -9.54 14.87 5.40
C LYS A 42 -9.45 15.78 4.18
N ALA A 43 -8.54 15.51 3.24
CA ALA A 43 -8.47 16.24 1.98
C ALA A 43 -9.71 15.99 1.11
N ASN A 44 -10.28 14.78 1.12
CA ASN A 44 -11.56 14.48 0.46
C ASN A 44 -12.70 15.31 1.04
N GLU A 45 -12.80 15.40 2.37
CA GLU A 45 -13.81 16.19 3.07
C GLU A 45 -13.70 17.68 2.69
N ARG A 46 -12.50 18.27 2.80
CA ARG A 46 -12.24 19.68 2.45
C ARG A 46 -12.55 19.97 0.98
N SER A 47 -12.22 19.04 0.09
CA SER A 47 -12.41 19.16 -1.35
C SER A 47 -13.81 18.73 -1.83
N LYS A 48 -14.72 18.33 -0.92
CA LYS A 48 -16.08 17.86 -1.22
C LYS A 48 -16.12 16.74 -2.28
N LEU A 49 -15.16 15.83 -2.26
CA LEU A 49 -15.04 14.74 -3.24
C LEU A 49 -16.01 13.59 -2.91
N LYS A 50 -16.92 13.26 -3.83
CA LYS A 50 -17.97 12.25 -3.60
C LYS A 50 -17.59 10.83 -4.00
N ARG A 51 -16.84 10.66 -5.09
CA ARG A 51 -16.55 9.34 -5.69
C ARG A 51 -15.20 8.79 -5.25
N VAL A 52 -14.92 8.71 -3.96
CA VAL A 52 -13.62 8.24 -3.45
C VAL A 52 -13.48 6.73 -3.71
N PRO A 53 -12.46 6.27 -4.47
CA PRO A 53 -12.32 4.85 -4.82
C PRO A 53 -11.76 3.99 -3.69
N PHE A 54 -11.13 4.62 -2.69
CA PHE A 54 -10.53 3.93 -1.57
C PHE A 54 -11.57 3.43 -0.57
N HIS A 55 -11.20 2.36 0.14
CA HIS A 55 -11.94 1.86 1.27
C HIS A 55 -11.90 2.88 2.44
N PRO A 56 -13.03 3.10 3.16
CA PRO A 56 -13.14 4.24 4.08
C PRO A 56 -12.39 4.06 5.40
N PHE A 57 -11.90 2.85 5.72
CA PHE A 57 -11.17 2.59 6.96
C PHE A 57 -10.08 1.51 6.82
N ALA A 58 -10.37 0.41 6.12
CA ALA A 58 -9.36 -0.62 5.86
C ALA A 58 -8.16 -0.10 5.05
N THR A 59 -6.96 -0.48 5.49
CA THR A 59 -5.67 -0.18 4.89
C THR A 59 -4.77 -1.41 5.00
N PHE A 60 -3.73 -1.48 4.16
CA PHE A 60 -2.62 -2.41 4.35
C PHE A 60 -1.41 -1.64 4.86
N ASP A 61 -1.11 -1.82 6.14
CA ASP A 61 0.02 -1.17 6.80
C ASP A 61 1.31 -1.99 6.65
N THR A 62 2.27 -1.44 5.92
CA THR A 62 3.56 -2.10 5.70
C THR A 62 4.45 -2.10 6.93
N ALA A 63 4.21 -1.26 7.94
CA ALA A 63 4.96 -1.35 9.21
C ALA A 63 4.58 -2.65 9.95
N THR A 64 3.28 -2.94 10.05
CA THR A 64 2.77 -4.22 10.57
C THR A 64 3.24 -5.41 9.74
N LEU A 65 3.08 -5.37 8.42
CA LEU A 65 3.48 -6.48 7.54
C LEU A 65 4.99 -6.74 7.58
N SER A 66 5.82 -5.70 7.69
CA SER A 66 7.27 -5.84 7.82
C SER A 66 7.68 -6.36 9.20
N GLY A 67 6.92 -6.03 10.25
CA GLY A 67 7.06 -6.65 11.56
C GLY A 67 6.91 -8.16 11.49
N LEU A 68 5.90 -8.65 10.76
CA LEU A 68 5.68 -10.07 10.52
C LEU A 68 6.78 -10.71 9.65
N ALA A 69 7.08 -10.12 8.49
CA ALA A 69 7.95 -10.76 7.49
C ALA A 69 9.44 -10.61 7.77
N PHE A 70 9.86 -9.51 8.42
CA PHE A 70 11.27 -9.13 8.57
C PHE A 70 11.66 -8.73 10.00
N GLY A 71 10.72 -8.74 10.96
CA GLY A 71 10.99 -8.30 12.33
C GLY A 71 11.37 -6.82 12.45
N GLN A 72 11.00 -5.99 11.46
CA GLN A 72 11.34 -4.57 11.41
C GLN A 72 10.09 -3.72 11.13
N THR A 73 9.89 -2.65 11.89
CA THR A 73 8.76 -1.73 11.71
C THR A 73 9.17 -0.37 11.15
N VAL A 74 10.47 -0.10 11.00
CA VAL A 74 10.98 1.13 10.40
C VAL A 74 11.28 0.88 8.93
N LEU A 75 10.69 1.67 8.01
CA LEU A 75 10.79 1.49 6.56
C LEU A 75 12.21 1.23 6.07
N ALA A 76 13.18 2.07 6.46
CA ALA A 76 14.58 1.94 6.05
C ALA A 76 15.21 0.62 6.51
N LYS A 77 14.90 0.17 7.74
CA LYS A 77 15.38 -1.11 8.27
C LYS A 77 14.70 -2.29 7.60
N ALA A 78 13.39 -2.20 7.37
CA ALA A 78 12.63 -3.22 6.66
C ALA A 78 13.14 -3.40 5.22
N CYS A 79 13.37 -2.30 4.49
CA CYS A 79 13.97 -2.34 3.15
C CYS A 79 15.35 -2.99 3.18
N LYS A 80 16.22 -2.58 4.11
CA LYS A 80 17.56 -3.17 4.27
C LYS A 80 17.49 -4.68 4.52
N THR A 81 16.62 -5.15 5.42
CA THR A 81 16.44 -6.59 5.71
C THR A 81 15.86 -7.33 4.51
N ALA A 82 14.97 -6.69 3.74
CA ALA A 82 14.39 -7.22 2.51
C ALA A 82 15.36 -7.21 1.29
N ASN A 83 16.59 -6.74 1.50
CA ASN A 83 17.60 -6.52 0.46
C ASN A 83 17.14 -5.56 -0.65
N ILE A 84 16.44 -4.50 -0.24
CA ILE A 84 16.01 -3.36 -1.06
C ILE A 84 16.92 -2.18 -0.72
N GLU A 85 17.56 -1.58 -1.73
CA GLU A 85 18.41 -0.40 -1.51
C GLU A 85 17.61 0.75 -0.93
N PHE A 86 18.17 1.44 0.07
CA PHE A 86 17.51 2.58 0.70
C PHE A 86 18.53 3.69 0.99
N ASP A 87 18.48 4.78 0.21
CA ASP A 87 19.22 6.01 0.51
C ASP A 87 18.45 6.88 1.53
N ASN A 88 19.05 7.08 2.70
CA ASN A 88 18.47 7.94 3.74
C ASN A 88 18.43 9.42 3.33
N ARG A 89 19.21 9.84 2.31
CA ARG A 89 19.21 11.22 1.80
C ARG A 89 17.96 11.53 0.98
N GLU A 90 17.33 10.51 0.39
CA GLU A 90 16.07 10.65 -0.36
C GLU A 90 14.83 10.37 0.50
N ALA A 91 15.03 9.90 1.74
CA ALA A 91 13.95 9.73 2.70
C ALA A 91 13.18 11.05 2.89
N HIS A 92 11.88 10.95 3.16
CA HIS A 92 10.94 12.07 3.29
C HIS A 92 10.48 12.70 1.96
N SER A 93 10.99 12.25 0.82
CA SER A 93 10.33 12.50 -0.47
C SER A 93 9.15 11.54 -0.62
N ALA A 94 7.94 12.09 -0.78
CA ALA A 94 6.73 11.28 -0.96
C ALA A 94 6.83 10.32 -2.15
N LEU A 95 7.53 10.72 -3.22
CA LEU A 95 7.76 9.86 -4.38
C LEU A 95 8.65 8.67 -4.02
N TYR A 96 9.78 8.94 -3.37
CA TYR A 96 10.76 7.93 -3.01
C TYR A 96 10.19 6.94 -1.98
N ASP A 97 9.57 7.47 -0.92
CA ASP A 97 8.95 6.65 0.12
C ASP A 97 7.81 5.79 -0.45
N THR A 98 7.02 6.31 -1.41
CA THR A 98 5.98 5.53 -2.11
C THR A 98 6.60 4.40 -2.94
N GLN A 99 7.68 4.66 -3.69
CA GLN A 99 8.37 3.65 -4.49
C GLN A 99 8.95 2.53 -3.62
N LYS A 100 9.64 2.89 -2.53
CA LYS A 100 10.21 1.90 -1.60
C LYS A 100 9.15 1.12 -0.85
N THR A 101 8.06 1.77 -0.44
CA THR A 101 6.92 1.09 0.19
C THR A 101 6.24 0.11 -0.77
N ALA A 102 6.08 0.47 -2.04
CA ALA A 102 5.51 -0.40 -3.07
C ALA A 102 6.40 -1.63 -3.33
N GLU A 103 7.71 -1.42 -3.47
CA GLU A 103 8.70 -2.49 -3.64
C GLU A 103 8.68 -3.45 -2.44
N LEU A 104 8.68 -2.91 -1.22
CA LEU A 104 8.63 -3.66 0.02
C LEU A 104 7.33 -4.48 0.14
N PHE A 105 6.18 -3.88 -0.14
CA PHE A 105 4.89 -4.58 -0.12
C PHE A 105 4.88 -5.76 -1.10
N CYS A 106 5.33 -5.53 -2.34
CA CYS A 106 5.43 -6.58 -3.34
C CYS A 106 6.38 -7.71 -2.90
N LYS A 107 7.53 -7.35 -2.31
CA LYS A 107 8.49 -8.32 -1.78
C LYS A 107 7.88 -9.21 -0.70
N ILE A 108 7.13 -8.63 0.25
CA ILE A 108 6.46 -9.37 1.33
C ILE A 108 5.44 -10.37 0.76
N VAL A 109 4.55 -9.90 -0.11
CA VAL A 109 3.51 -10.76 -0.72
C VAL A 109 4.14 -11.88 -1.56
N ASN A 110 5.15 -11.56 -2.37
CA ASN A 110 5.84 -12.54 -3.20
C ASN A 110 6.65 -13.54 -2.39
N GLN A 111 7.25 -13.12 -1.27
CA GLN A 111 7.97 -14.01 -0.38
C GLN A 111 7.03 -15.01 0.30
N TRP A 112 5.86 -14.55 0.77
CA TRP A 112 4.83 -15.44 1.33
C TRP A 112 4.41 -16.51 0.31
N LYS A 113 4.17 -16.10 -0.94
CA LYS A 113 3.89 -17.01 -2.05
C LYS A 113 5.03 -18.00 -2.31
N ALA A 114 6.28 -17.52 -2.37
CA ALA A 114 7.45 -18.35 -2.65
C ALA A 114 7.74 -19.39 -1.56
N LEU A 115 7.36 -19.10 -0.32
CA LEU A 115 7.45 -20.02 0.82
C LEU A 115 6.25 -20.98 0.93
N GLY A 116 5.34 -20.97 -0.06
CA GLY A 116 4.18 -21.86 -0.09
C GLY A 116 3.00 -21.42 0.77
N GLY A 117 3.01 -20.18 1.31
CA GLY A 117 1.90 -19.65 2.09
C GLY A 117 0.68 -19.22 1.26
N TRP A 118 0.83 -19.12 -0.07
CA TRP A 118 -0.27 -18.90 -1.01
C TRP A 118 0.03 -19.56 -2.37
N PRO A 119 -0.95 -20.21 -3.04
CA PRO A 119 -2.35 -20.38 -2.64
C PRO A 119 -2.50 -21.21 -1.37
N LEU A 120 -3.60 -21.00 -0.64
CA LEU A 120 -3.94 -21.90 0.47
C LEU A 120 -4.22 -23.29 -0.10
N VAL A 121 -3.76 -24.33 0.57
CA VAL A 121 -4.14 -25.69 0.24
C VAL A 121 -5.60 -25.86 0.61
N ASP A 122 -6.45 -26.17 -0.37
CA ASP A 122 -7.86 -26.48 -0.11
C ASP A 122 -7.92 -27.75 0.75
N ALA A 123 -8.50 -27.64 1.95
CA ALA A 123 -8.69 -28.76 2.88
C ALA A 123 -9.64 -29.87 2.34
N ASN A 124 -10.18 -29.70 1.13
CA ASN A 124 -11.10 -30.63 0.47
C ASN A 124 -10.45 -31.43 -0.66
N ASN A 125 -9.12 -31.35 -0.86
CA ASN A 125 -8.39 -32.14 -1.88
C ASN A 125 -7.63 -33.34 -1.28
N GLU A 126 -7.95 -33.74 -0.05
CA GLU A 126 -7.56 -35.04 0.53
C GLU A 126 -8.81 -35.95 0.60
N GLU A 127 -9.27 -36.40 -0.57
CA GLU A 127 -10.11 -37.62 -0.72
C GLU A 127 -9.49 -38.53 -1.80
#